data_AF-A0A7S1B022-F1
#
_entry.id   AF-A0A7S1B022-F1
#
_cell.length_a   1.000
_cell.length_b   1.000
_cell.length_c   1.000
_cell.angle_alpha   90.00
_cell.angle_beta   90.00
_cell.angle_gamma   90.00
#
_symmetry.space_group_name_H-M   'P 1'
#
loop_
_entity.id
_entity.type
_entity.pdbx_description
1 polymer ?
#
loop_
_entity_poly.entity_id
_entity_poly.type
_entity_poly.pdbx_seq_one_letter_code
_entity_poly.pdbx_strand_id
1 'polypeptide(L)'
;EASTSWADVVDVLGGDARFRKEYWGKSPLHAKTGRVLAGSFSVDDVRSAAESGDLVSGENDFLLKNPATFETIDELGFLKNITPNMLEDHLLNGTMVLNNAAAGWTVLHDMVRLAVARLDIPVNVNVYITHSSLDRSTPLHTDRQ
;
A
#
# COMPACT_ATOMS: atom_id res chain seq x y z
N GLU A 1 9.14 -8.19 -25.14
CA GLU A 1 7.69 -8.08 -24.86
C GLU A 1 7.40 -6.62 -24.51
N ALA A 2 6.31 -6.03 -25.02
CA ALA A 2 5.93 -4.68 -24.62
C ALA A 2 5.57 -4.68 -23.14
N SER A 3 6.17 -3.82 -22.32
CA SER A 3 5.85 -3.74 -20.90
C SER A 3 4.48 -3.11 -20.74
N THR A 4 3.49 -3.87 -20.24
CA THR A 4 2.23 -3.30 -19.75
C THR A 4 2.55 -2.27 -18.66
N SER A 5 1.90 -1.11 -18.70
CA SER A 5 2.00 -0.05 -17.69
C SER A 5 0.76 -0.01 -16.79
N TRP A 6 0.83 0.69 -15.65
CA TRP A 6 -0.34 0.95 -14.81
C TRP A 6 -1.47 1.65 -15.59
N ALA A 7 -1.12 2.57 -16.49
CA ALA A 7 -2.08 3.28 -17.33
C ALA A 7 -2.86 2.32 -18.24
N ASP A 8 -2.17 1.37 -18.87
CA ASP A 8 -2.82 0.36 -19.71
C ASP A 8 -3.82 -0.48 -18.90
N VAL A 9 -3.47 -0.83 -17.65
CA VAL A 9 -4.34 -1.62 -16.77
C VAL A 9 -5.63 -0.85 -16.44
N VAL A 10 -5.52 0.40 -16.00
CA VAL A 10 -6.71 1.18 -15.63
C VAL A 10 -7.53 1.64 -16.84
N ASP A 11 -6.91 1.80 -18.01
CA ASP A 11 -7.63 2.07 -19.26
C ASP A 11 -8.47 0.86 -19.69
N VAL A 12 -7.94 -0.36 -19.57
CA VAL A 12 -8.72 -1.59 -19.83
C VAL A 12 -9.88 -1.73 -18.84
N LEU A 13 -9.62 -1.55 -17.54
CA LEU A 13 -10.67 -1.68 -16.51
C LEU A 13 -11.74 -0.60 -16.64
N GLY A 14 -11.35 0.64 -16.93
CA GLY A 14 -12.28 1.76 -17.11
C GLY A 14 -13.11 1.66 -18.40
N GLY A 15 -12.54 1.09 -19.47
CA GLY A 15 -13.20 0.92 -20.77
C GLY A 15 -14.05 -0.35 -20.91
N ASP A 16 -13.81 -1.39 -20.11
CA ASP A 16 -14.54 -2.66 -20.21
C ASP A 16 -15.85 -2.63 -19.39
N ALA A 17 -16.99 -2.53 -20.08
CA ALA A 17 -18.31 -2.54 -19.45
C ALA A 17 -18.58 -3.81 -18.61
N ARG A 18 -17.90 -4.93 -18.89
CA ARG A 18 -18.04 -6.16 -18.09
C ARG A 18 -17.44 -6.01 -16.71
N PHE A 19 -16.39 -5.21 -16.53
CA PHE A 19 -15.80 -4.96 -15.22
C PHE A 19 -16.84 -4.45 -14.23
N ARG A 20 -17.59 -3.40 -14.60
CA ARG A 20 -18.65 -2.83 -13.77
C ARG A 20 -19.86 -3.77 -13.64
N LYS A 21 -20.23 -4.47 -14.71
CA LYS A 21 -21.43 -5.30 -14.72
C LYS A 21 -21.27 -6.59 -13.92
N GLU A 22 -20.10 -7.22 -13.96
CA GLU A 22 -19.90 -8.59 -13.49
C GLU A 22 -18.99 -8.70 -12.26
N TYR A 23 -18.05 -7.75 -12.07
CA TYR A 23 -17.01 -7.88 -11.04
C TYR A 23 -17.10 -6.83 -9.94
N TRP A 24 -17.24 -5.55 -10.29
CA TRP A 24 -17.25 -4.45 -9.31
C TRP A 24 -18.33 -4.64 -8.24
N GLY A 25 -17.90 -4.75 -6.96
CA GLY A 25 -18.77 -4.99 -5.81
C GLY A 25 -19.45 -6.37 -5.76
N LYS A 26 -19.04 -7.33 -6.61
CA LYS A 26 -19.73 -8.63 -6.77
C LYS A 26 -18.80 -9.83 -6.64
N SER A 27 -17.62 -9.76 -7.26
CA SER A 27 -16.70 -10.90 -7.27
C SER A 27 -15.24 -10.44 -7.36
N PRO A 28 -14.31 -11.19 -6.74
CA PRO A 28 -12.88 -10.92 -6.89
C PRO A 28 -12.43 -11.06 -8.34
N LEU A 29 -11.58 -10.13 -8.79
CA LEU A 29 -10.92 -10.19 -10.10
C LEU A 29 -9.41 -10.36 -9.91
N HIS A 30 -8.85 -11.46 -10.40
CA HIS A 30 -7.40 -11.68 -10.44
C HIS A 30 -6.87 -11.43 -11.85
N ALA A 31 -6.01 -10.42 -12.00
CA ALA A 31 -5.38 -10.06 -13.27
C ALA A 31 -3.87 -10.28 -13.23
N LYS A 32 -3.32 -10.97 -14.23
CA LYS A 32 -1.86 -11.12 -14.40
C LYS A 32 -1.32 -9.93 -15.18
N THR A 33 -0.84 -8.93 -14.47
CA THR A 33 -0.40 -7.64 -15.05
C THR A 33 1.12 -7.56 -15.25
N GLY A 34 1.88 -8.62 -14.96
CA GLY A 34 3.34 -8.62 -15.11
C GLY A 34 4.02 -7.69 -14.10
N ARG A 35 4.92 -6.81 -14.57
CA ARG A 35 5.70 -5.87 -13.74
C ARG A 35 5.22 -4.43 -13.86
N VAL A 36 3.92 -4.20 -14.06
CA VAL A 36 3.33 -2.85 -14.26
C VAL A 36 3.62 -1.84 -13.14
N LEU A 37 3.90 -2.31 -11.92
CA LEU A 37 4.21 -1.48 -10.75
C LEU A 37 5.70 -1.43 -10.39
N ALA A 38 6.56 -2.06 -11.20
CA ALA A 38 7.99 -2.10 -10.89
C ALA A 38 8.59 -0.69 -10.93
N GLY A 39 9.25 -0.30 -9.84
CA GLY A 39 9.83 1.04 -9.68
C GLY A 39 8.84 2.12 -9.26
N SER A 40 7.56 1.78 -9.00
CA SER A 40 6.59 2.76 -8.51
C SER A 40 6.77 3.10 -7.02
N PHE A 41 7.21 2.12 -6.24
CA PHE A 41 7.47 2.22 -4.81
C PHE A 41 8.33 1.04 -4.36
N SER A 42 9.15 1.25 -3.35
CA SER A 42 10.07 0.25 -2.80
C SER A 42 10.25 0.41 -1.29
N VAL A 43 10.85 -0.59 -0.65
CA VAL A 43 11.22 -0.50 0.77
C VAL A 43 12.30 0.58 0.98
N ASP A 44 13.15 0.83 -0.01
CA ASP A 44 14.21 1.83 0.10
C ASP A 44 13.65 3.27 0.12
N ASP A 45 12.49 3.50 -0.48
CA ASP A 45 11.76 4.78 -0.35
C ASP A 45 11.34 5.05 1.10
N VAL A 46 10.93 4.01 1.82
CA VAL A 46 10.55 4.11 3.24
C VAL A 46 11.76 4.28 4.14
N ARG A 47 12.86 3.57 3.85
CA ARG A 47 14.13 3.77 4.56
C ARG A 47 14.63 5.19 4.41
N SER A 48 14.58 5.73 3.19
CA SER A 48 14.97 7.11 2.90
C SER A 48 14.12 8.11 3.68
N ALA A 49 12.80 7.88 3.78
CA ALA A 49 11.89 8.72 4.57
C ALA A 49 12.17 8.64 6.09
N ALA A 50 12.54 7.46 6.60
CA ALA A 50 12.96 7.30 7.98
C ALA A 50 14.28 8.03 8.27
N GLU A 51 15.22 8.02 7.31
CA GLU A 51 16.51 8.74 7.42
C GLU A 51 16.33 10.27 7.38
N SER A 52 15.40 10.79 6.57
CA SER A 52 15.10 12.22 6.51
C SER A 52 14.23 12.71 7.68
N GLY A 53 13.57 11.78 8.39
CA GLY A 53 12.64 12.11 9.47
C GLY A 53 11.24 12.50 9.00
N ASP A 54 10.90 12.19 7.75
CA ASP A 54 9.60 12.47 7.13
C ASP A 54 8.55 11.37 7.40
N LEU A 55 8.95 10.31 8.12
CA LEU A 55 8.09 9.17 8.45
C LEU A 55 7.58 9.28 9.89
N VAL A 56 6.26 9.37 10.09
CA VAL A 56 5.65 9.78 11.38
C VAL A 56 4.52 8.82 11.81
N SER A 57 4.75 8.16 12.93
CA SER A 57 3.77 7.26 13.57
C SER A 57 2.44 7.95 13.89
N GLY A 58 1.33 7.29 13.56
CA GLY A 58 -0.01 7.61 14.02
C GLY A 58 -0.82 8.55 13.11
N GLU A 59 -0.19 9.33 12.23
CA GLU A 59 -0.92 10.17 11.27
C GLU A 59 -1.49 9.34 10.13
N ASN A 60 -0.60 8.70 9.38
CA ASN A 60 -0.96 7.84 8.26
C ASN A 60 -0.19 6.51 8.30
N ASP A 61 0.64 6.31 9.33
CA ASP A 61 1.59 5.21 9.40
C ASP A 61 1.45 4.51 10.75
N PHE A 62 1.49 3.18 10.76
CA PHE A 62 1.64 2.43 12.01
C PHE A 62 2.38 1.12 11.79
N LEU A 63 2.95 0.61 12.88
CA LEU A 63 3.64 -0.68 12.90
C LEU A 63 2.80 -1.70 13.66
N LEU A 64 2.51 -2.80 12.99
CA LEU A 64 1.90 -4.00 13.56
C LEU A 64 3.01 -4.87 14.13
N LYS A 65 2.98 -5.08 15.44
CA LYS A 65 3.90 -5.98 16.17
C LYS A 65 3.55 -7.44 15.97
N ASN A 66 2.26 -7.73 15.82
CA ASN A 66 1.79 -9.09 15.65
C ASN A 66 0.73 -9.13 14.54
N PRO A 67 1.09 -9.61 13.34
CA PRO A 67 0.17 -9.69 12.22
C PRO A 67 -0.89 -10.78 12.41
N ALA A 68 -0.92 -11.53 13.52
CA ALA A 68 -2.00 -12.46 13.85
C ALA A 68 -3.08 -11.84 14.76
N THR A 69 -2.79 -10.73 15.45
CA THR A 69 -3.70 -10.11 16.43
C THR A 69 -4.02 -8.64 16.16
N PHE A 70 -3.45 -8.02 15.11
CA PHE A 70 -3.54 -6.57 14.87
C PHE A 70 -2.93 -5.73 16.02
N GLU A 71 -2.09 -6.32 16.86
CA GLU A 71 -1.42 -5.57 17.93
C GLU A 71 -0.47 -4.54 17.31
N THR A 72 -0.73 -3.26 17.60
CA THR A 72 0.12 -2.14 17.22
C THR A 72 1.23 -1.93 18.24
N ILE A 73 2.32 -1.32 17.81
CA ILE A 73 3.41 -0.94 18.71
C ILE A 73 3.03 0.36 19.42
N ASP A 74 2.45 0.26 20.61
CA ASP A 74 2.00 1.40 21.42
C ASP A 74 3.15 2.34 21.84
N GLU A 75 4.37 1.80 21.94
CA GLU A 75 5.59 2.47 22.41
C GLU A 75 6.07 3.60 21.47
N LEU A 76 5.69 3.50 20.19
CA LEU A 76 6.03 4.51 19.19
C LEU A 76 5.38 5.85 19.51
N GLY A 77 4.24 5.90 20.21
CA GLY A 77 3.54 7.15 20.52
C GLY A 77 3.03 7.88 19.27
N PHE A 78 1.97 8.66 19.44
CA PHE A 78 1.39 9.47 18.36
C PHE A 78 2.34 10.60 17.97
N LEU A 79 2.51 10.84 16.66
CA LEU A 79 3.34 11.90 16.08
C LEU A 79 4.84 11.80 16.39
N LYS A 80 5.37 10.58 16.54
CA LYS A 80 6.83 10.38 16.64
C LYS A 80 7.42 9.98 15.31
N ASN A 81 8.57 10.58 15.01
CA ASN A 81 9.37 10.19 13.86
C ASN A 81 9.85 8.74 14.03
N ILE A 82 9.65 7.93 12.98
CA ILE A 82 10.18 6.59 12.88
C ILE A 82 11.62 6.71 12.40
N THR A 83 12.57 6.39 13.28
CA THR A 83 13.99 6.37 12.92
C THR A 83 14.35 5.12 12.11
N PRO A 84 15.49 5.10 11.39
CA PRO A 84 15.91 3.91 10.64
C PRO A 84 16.05 2.67 11.51
N ASN A 85 16.62 2.80 12.72
CA ASN A 85 16.77 1.68 13.64
C ASN A 85 15.41 1.13 14.10
N MET A 86 14.48 2.02 14.42
CA MET A 86 13.12 1.62 14.80
C MET A 86 12.39 0.91 13.65
N LEU A 87 12.53 1.42 12.43
CA LEU A 87 11.95 0.81 11.24
C LEU A 87 12.44 -0.63 11.07
N GLU A 88 13.76 -0.85 11.08
CA GLU A 88 14.32 -2.19 10.88
C GLU A 88 13.97 -3.15 12.04
N ASP A 89 14.12 -2.71 13.29
CA ASP A 89 13.81 -3.52 14.48
C ASP A 89 12.35 -3.99 14.49
N HIS A 90 11.44 -3.11 14.08
CA HIS A 90 10.01 -3.41 14.07
C HIS A 90 9.56 -4.17 12.83
N LEU A 91 10.18 -3.96 11.66
CA LEU A 91 9.88 -4.76 10.48
C LEU A 91 10.26 -6.23 10.67
N LEU A 92 11.36 -6.54 11.35
CA LEU A 92 11.81 -7.93 11.58
C LEU A 92 10.74 -8.83 12.21
N ASN A 93 9.90 -8.26 13.07
CA ASN A 93 8.85 -8.99 13.79
C ASN A 93 7.45 -8.48 13.45
N GLY A 94 7.32 -7.58 12.47
CA GLY A 94 6.09 -6.84 12.25
C GLY A 94 5.80 -6.47 10.80
N THR A 95 4.75 -5.68 10.64
CA THR A 95 4.35 -5.10 9.36
C THR A 95 4.18 -3.61 9.51
N MET A 96 4.80 -2.84 8.63
CA MET A 96 4.52 -1.43 8.50
C MET A 96 3.33 -1.22 7.58
N VAL A 97 2.39 -0.38 8.01
CA VAL A 97 1.20 0.00 7.25
C VAL A 97 1.22 1.50 7.01
N LEU A 98 1.09 1.90 5.75
CA LEU A 98 0.92 3.29 5.30
C LEU A 98 -0.51 3.43 4.77
N ASN A 99 -1.42 4.03 5.53
CA ASN A 99 -2.85 4.20 5.21
C ASN A 99 -3.15 5.23 4.11
N ASN A 100 -2.18 6.06 3.75
CA ASN A 100 -2.34 7.06 2.69
C ASN A 100 -0.99 7.33 2.03
N ALA A 101 -0.38 6.28 1.48
CA ALA A 101 0.94 6.39 0.86
C ALA A 101 0.93 7.38 -0.34
N ALA A 102 -0.22 7.61 -0.96
CA ALA A 102 -0.35 8.62 -2.01
C ALA A 102 -0.14 10.06 -1.50
N ALA A 103 -0.27 10.34 -0.21
CA ALA A 103 0.04 11.67 0.33
C ALA A 103 1.54 11.95 0.43
N GLY A 104 2.35 10.91 0.66
CA GLY A 104 3.81 11.04 0.83
C GLY A 104 4.62 10.83 -0.46
N TRP A 105 4.10 10.08 -1.44
CA TRP A 105 4.86 9.67 -2.62
C TRP A 105 4.14 10.03 -3.93
N THR A 106 4.77 10.89 -4.72
CA THR A 106 4.20 11.48 -5.96
C THR A 106 3.86 10.43 -7.02
N VAL A 107 4.66 9.37 -7.16
CA VAL A 107 4.37 8.29 -8.12
C VAL A 107 3.08 7.56 -7.75
N LEU A 108 2.88 7.26 -6.46
CA LEU A 108 1.64 6.65 -5.97
C LEU A 108 0.45 7.61 -6.11
N HIS A 109 0.66 8.91 -5.84
CA HIS A 109 -0.34 9.93 -6.08
C HIS A 109 -0.82 9.96 -7.54
N ASP A 110 0.11 9.95 -8.50
CA ASP A 110 -0.23 9.95 -9.92
C ASP A 110 -0.97 8.69 -10.35
N MET A 111 -0.60 7.54 -9.79
CA MET A 111 -1.31 6.29 -10.01
C MET A 111 -2.76 6.35 -9.50
N VAL A 112 -2.97 6.89 -8.29
CA VAL A 112 -4.31 7.08 -7.70
C VAL A 112 -5.11 8.06 -8.55
N ARG A 113 -4.54 9.20 -8.92
CA ARG A 113 -5.21 10.22 -9.75
C ARG A 113 -5.67 9.64 -11.09
N LEU A 114 -4.83 8.83 -11.73
CA LEU A 114 -5.17 8.17 -12.97
C LEU A 114 -6.30 7.15 -12.77
N ALA A 115 -6.25 6.35 -11.71
CA ALA A 115 -7.30 5.39 -11.38
C ALA A 115 -8.64 6.08 -11.13
N VAL A 116 -8.67 7.16 -10.36
CA VAL A 116 -9.88 7.97 -10.14
C VAL A 116 -10.44 8.49 -11.47
N ALA A 117 -9.60 9.04 -12.33
CA ALA A 117 -10.02 9.59 -13.61
C ALA A 117 -10.58 8.53 -14.58
N ARG A 118 -10.06 7.29 -14.56
CA ARG A 118 -10.46 6.22 -15.49
C ARG A 118 -11.59 5.34 -14.95
N LEU A 119 -11.62 5.11 -13.65
CA LEU A 119 -12.59 4.24 -13.00
C LEU A 119 -13.80 5.02 -12.45
N ASP A 120 -13.73 6.35 -12.38
CA ASP A 120 -14.81 7.20 -11.85
C ASP A 120 -15.33 6.72 -10.48
N ILE A 121 -14.38 6.41 -9.59
CA ILE A 121 -14.62 5.97 -8.22
C ILE A 121 -13.56 6.60 -7.30
N PRO A 122 -13.86 6.82 -6.03
CA PRO A 122 -12.84 7.16 -5.04
C PRO A 122 -11.81 6.04 -4.93
N VAL A 123 -10.52 6.38 -5.01
CA VAL A 123 -9.41 5.43 -4.87
C VAL A 123 -8.42 6.00 -3.85
N ASN A 124 -7.94 5.13 -2.97
CA ASN A 124 -6.79 5.37 -2.11
C ASN A 124 -5.85 4.15 -2.19
N VAL A 125 -4.59 4.32 -1.80
CA VAL A 125 -3.61 3.24 -1.74
C VAL A 125 -3.03 3.17 -0.33
N ASN A 126 -3.19 1.99 0.26
CA ASN A 126 -2.45 1.60 1.45
C ASN A 126 -1.25 0.75 1.03
N VAL A 127 -0.10 0.94 1.68
CA VAL A 127 1.09 0.10 1.47
C VAL A 127 1.36 -0.72 2.74
N TYR A 128 1.63 -2.00 2.54
CA TYR A 128 2.01 -2.94 3.60
C TYR A 128 3.40 -3.47 3.33
N ILE A 129 4.33 -3.29 4.27
CA ILE A 129 5.69 -3.81 4.20
C ILE A 129 5.85 -4.84 5.31
N THR A 130 6.03 -6.10 4.91
CA THR A 130 6.11 -7.25 5.81
C THR A 130 7.43 -7.95 5.58
N HIS A 131 8.18 -8.20 6.65
CA HIS A 131 9.43 -8.95 6.55
C HIS A 131 9.15 -10.41 6.14
N SER A 132 10.06 -10.99 5.35
CA SER A 132 9.90 -12.32 4.76
C SER A 132 9.88 -13.48 5.77
N SER A 133 10.25 -13.22 7.02
CA SER A 133 10.14 -14.18 8.13
C SER A 133 8.69 -14.37 8.61
N LEU A 134 7.77 -13.49 8.21
CA LEU A 134 6.38 -13.53 8.64
C LEU A 134 5.50 -14.17 7.57
N ASP A 135 4.60 -15.05 8.01
CA ASP A 135 3.67 -15.75 7.10
C ASP A 135 2.53 -14.86 6.59
N ARG A 136 2.28 -13.70 7.22
CA ARG A 136 1.20 -12.78 6.86
C ARG A 136 1.48 -11.36 7.35
N SER A 137 0.85 -10.38 6.71
CA SER A 137 0.93 -8.95 7.04
C SER A 137 -0.11 -8.51 8.08
N THR A 138 -1.28 -9.16 8.07
CA THR A 138 -2.44 -8.84 8.90
C THR A 138 -3.25 -10.10 9.23
N PRO A 139 -4.09 -10.07 10.27
CA PRO A 139 -5.05 -11.13 10.56
C PRO A 139 -6.05 -11.31 9.42
N LEU A 140 -6.78 -12.43 9.42
CA LEU A 140 -7.88 -12.60 8.47
C LEU A 140 -8.99 -11.60 8.80
N HIS A 141 -9.30 -10.71 7.87
CA HIS A 141 -10.34 -9.68 8.00
C HIS A 141 -10.94 -9.34 6.64
N THR A 142 -11.96 -8.48 6.66
CA THR A 142 -12.57 -7.90 5.45
C THR A 142 -12.67 -6.39 5.64
N ASP A 143 -12.32 -5.64 4.60
CA ASP A 143 -12.53 -4.19 4.56
C ASP A 143 -13.95 -3.83 4.09
N ARG A 144 -14.36 -2.60 4.38
CA ARG A 144 -15.58 -2.04 3.78
C ARG A 144 -15.25 -1.54 2.37
N GLN A 145 -16.06 -1.94 1.39
CA GLN A 145 -16.02 -1.43 0.02
C GLN A 145 -16.79 -0.12 -0.11
#